data_AF-A0A953XBN6-F1
#
_entry.id   AF-A0A953XBN6-F1
#
_cell.length_a   1.000
_cell.length_b   1.000
_cell.length_c   1.000
_cell.angle_alpha   90.00
_cell.angle_beta   90.00
_cell.angle_gamma   90.00
#
_symmetry.space_group_name_H-M   'P 1'
#
loop_
_entity.id
_entity.type
_entity.pdbx_description
1 polymer ?
#
loop_
_entity_poly.entity_id
_entity_poly.type
_entity_poly.pdbx_seq_one_letter_code
_entity_poly.pdbx_strand_id
1 'polypeptide(L)'
;MTEPARRPANPNFSSGPCAKRPGWSVDVLAGATVGRSHRSKLGKGKLAAVIDKSRAVLGLPDDYVLGVVPASDTGAVEMALWCLLGSRGVDMLSWESFGAGWVTDVTKQLKLT
;
A
#
# COMPACT_ATOMS: atom_id res chain seq x y z
N MET A 1 8.90 -31.17 19.68
CA MET A 1 9.57 -29.86 19.55
C MET A 1 10.02 -29.44 20.94
N THR A 2 11.27 -29.02 21.10
CA THR A 2 11.78 -28.42 22.34
C THR A 2 11.33 -26.96 22.43
N GLU A 3 10.82 -26.53 23.59
CA GLU A 3 10.43 -25.12 23.79
C GLU A 3 11.67 -24.22 23.69
N PRO A 4 11.59 -23.07 23.00
CA PRO A 4 12.69 -22.13 22.94
C PRO A 4 13.05 -21.62 24.34
N ALA A 5 14.32 -21.71 24.73
CA ALA A 5 14.81 -21.17 26.00
C ALA A 5 14.66 -19.63 26.11
N ARG A 6 14.45 -18.95 24.98
CA ARG A 6 14.25 -17.49 24.92
C ARG A 6 12.99 -17.15 24.13
N ARG A 7 12.10 -16.40 24.75
CA ARG A 7 10.91 -15.85 24.09
C ARG A 7 11.26 -14.61 23.25
N PRO A 8 10.53 -14.36 22.15
CA PRO A 8 10.60 -13.11 21.40
C PRO A 8 10.30 -11.91 22.30
N ALA A 9 11.01 -10.80 22.10
CA ALA A 9 10.73 -9.56 22.83
C ALA A 9 9.37 -8.94 22.44
N ASN A 10 8.86 -9.27 21.26
CA ASN A 10 7.57 -8.84 20.75
C ASN A 10 6.86 -10.06 20.12
N PRO A 11 5.74 -10.54 20.69
CA PRO A 11 5.04 -11.72 20.19
C PRO A 11 3.99 -11.39 19.10
N ASN A 12 4.01 -10.18 18.52
CA ASN A 12 3.06 -9.79 17.47
C ASN A 12 3.56 -10.24 16.08
N PHE A 13 3.02 -11.35 15.58
CA PHE A 13 3.45 -12.01 14.33
C PHE A 13 2.49 -11.83 13.14
N SER A 14 1.56 -10.86 13.21
CA SER A 14 0.64 -10.60 12.11
C SER A 14 1.36 -10.09 10.86
N SER A 15 0.80 -10.43 9.69
CA SER A 15 1.25 -9.93 8.37
C SER A 15 0.55 -8.65 7.92
N GLY A 16 -0.33 -8.08 8.75
CA GLY A 16 -1.02 -6.82 8.48
C GLY A 16 -2.26 -6.63 9.36
N PRO A 17 -2.38 -5.53 10.12
CA PRO A 17 -1.31 -4.62 10.54
C PRO A 17 -0.20 -5.35 11.31
N CYS A 18 1.06 -4.96 11.15
CA CYS A 18 2.22 -5.60 11.82
C CYS A 18 2.79 -4.74 12.96
N ALA A 19 3.66 -5.34 13.77
CA ALA A 19 4.44 -4.64 14.79
C ALA A 19 5.19 -3.42 14.21
N LYS A 20 5.13 -2.28 14.91
CA LYS A 20 5.94 -1.10 14.59
C LYS A 20 7.40 -1.34 14.95
N ARG A 21 8.30 -0.54 14.38
CA ARG A 21 9.74 -0.56 14.72
C ARG A 21 9.97 -0.39 16.24
N PRO A 22 11.03 -0.97 16.83
CA PRO A 22 11.39 -0.73 18.22
C PRO A 22 11.48 0.77 18.57
N GLY A 23 11.02 1.15 19.76
CA GLY A 23 11.01 2.54 20.21
C GLY A 23 9.96 3.45 19.54
N TRP A 24 9.01 2.89 18.79
CA TRP A 24 7.88 3.67 18.27
C TRP A 24 6.96 4.14 19.41
N SER A 25 6.57 5.42 19.38
CA SER A 25 5.51 6.00 20.24
C SER A 25 4.55 6.84 19.39
N VAL A 26 3.39 7.17 19.95
CA VAL A 26 2.40 8.06 19.31
C VAL A 26 2.91 9.49 19.14
N ASP A 27 3.95 9.90 19.88
CA ASP A 27 4.50 11.26 19.84
C ASP A 27 5.05 11.62 18.45
N VAL A 28 5.42 10.61 17.65
CA VAL A 28 5.82 10.83 16.25
C VAL A 28 4.71 11.45 15.40
N LEU A 29 3.46 11.38 15.86
CA LEU A 29 2.28 11.95 15.22
C LEU A 29 1.93 13.35 15.75
N ALA A 30 2.65 13.90 16.74
CA ALA A 30 2.35 15.22 17.31
C ALA A 30 2.35 16.34 16.25
N GLY A 31 3.17 16.20 15.20
CA GLY A 31 3.21 17.12 14.06
C GLY A 31 2.25 16.76 12.91
N ALA A 32 1.28 15.87 13.11
CA ALA A 32 0.30 15.51 12.09
C ALA A 32 -0.65 16.68 11.77
N THR A 33 -1.06 16.79 10.51
CA THR A 33 -1.98 17.84 10.05
C THR A 33 -3.44 17.47 10.27
N VAL A 34 -3.78 16.99 11.46
CA VAL A 34 -5.15 16.62 11.83
C VAL A 34 -6.04 17.87 11.85
N GLY A 35 -7.30 17.73 11.42
CA GLY A 35 -8.27 18.83 11.40
C GLY A 35 -7.97 19.98 10.42
N ARG A 36 -6.93 19.85 9.58
CA ARG A 36 -6.56 20.86 8.57
C ARG A 36 -6.96 20.40 7.18
N SER A 37 -7.22 21.36 6.29
CA SER A 37 -7.45 21.05 4.88
C SER A 37 -6.22 20.37 4.27
N HIS A 38 -6.45 19.23 3.59
CA HIS A 38 -5.43 18.53 2.82
C HIS A 38 -4.85 19.40 1.68
N ARG A 39 -5.60 20.42 1.23
CA ARG A 39 -5.14 21.40 0.21
C ARG A 39 -4.21 22.47 0.76
N SER A 40 -4.03 22.55 2.07
CA SER A 40 -3.14 23.53 2.70
C SER A 40 -1.68 23.33 2.29
N LYS A 41 -0.87 24.40 2.31
CA LYS A 41 0.58 24.33 2.05
C LYS A 41 1.27 23.28 2.92
N LEU A 42 0.87 23.18 4.19
CA LEU A 42 1.41 22.20 5.13
C LEU A 42 1.03 20.76 4.77
N GLY A 43 -0.24 20.51 4.43
CA GLY A 43 -0.72 19.18 4.00
C GLY A 43 -0.06 18.72 2.70
N LYS A 44 -0.04 19.59 1.69
CA LYS A 44 0.65 19.34 0.41
C LYS A 44 2.14 19.07 0.61
N GLY A 45 2.80 19.84 1.47
CA GLY A 45 4.23 19.64 1.79
C GLY A 45 4.52 18.28 2.41
N LYS A 46 3.67 17.77 3.31
CA LYS A 46 3.82 16.42 3.88
C LYS A 46 3.57 15.31 2.84
N LEU A 47 2.60 15.49 1.96
CA LEU A 47 2.34 14.55 0.86
C LEU A 47 3.51 14.51 -0.14
N ALA A 48 4.04 15.68 -0.52
CA ALA A 48 5.24 15.74 -1.36
C ALA A 48 6.43 15.04 -0.69
N ALA A 49 6.66 15.29 0.59
CA ALA A 49 7.77 14.68 1.32
C ALA A 49 7.68 13.14 1.40
N VAL A 50 6.48 12.54 1.47
CA VAL A 50 6.36 11.07 1.42
C VAL A 50 6.56 10.55 -0.01
N ILE A 51 6.09 11.27 -1.02
CA ILE A 51 6.32 10.93 -2.43
C ILE A 51 7.82 10.91 -2.73
N ASP A 52 8.54 11.97 -2.38
CA ASP A 52 9.98 12.11 -2.65
C ASP A 52 10.80 11.02 -1.95
N LYS A 53 10.50 10.74 -0.68
CA LYS A 53 11.16 9.67 0.07
C LYS A 53 10.89 8.30 -0.53
N SER A 54 9.64 8.01 -0.89
CA SER A 54 9.29 6.73 -1.52
C SER A 54 9.97 6.57 -2.88
N ARG A 55 10.03 7.63 -3.70
CA ARG A 55 10.78 7.63 -4.96
C ARG A 55 12.25 7.27 -4.73
N ALA A 56 12.89 7.90 -3.75
CA ALA A 56 14.30 7.65 -3.42
C ALA A 56 14.53 6.22 -2.91
N VAL A 57 13.66 5.71 -2.03
CA VAL A 57 13.76 4.34 -1.49
C VAL A 57 13.59 3.28 -2.57
N LEU A 58 12.67 3.50 -3.52
CA LEU A 58 12.38 2.58 -4.60
C LEU A 58 13.34 2.70 -5.79
N GLY A 59 14.14 3.78 -5.86
CA GLY A 59 14.97 4.07 -7.02
C GLY A 59 14.16 4.26 -8.31
N LEU A 60 13.03 4.97 -8.22
CA LEU A 60 12.12 5.13 -9.37
C LEU A 60 12.78 5.93 -10.50
N PRO A 61 12.59 5.53 -11.77
CA PRO A 61 13.02 6.33 -12.92
C PRO A 61 12.45 7.75 -12.91
N ASP A 62 13.16 8.68 -13.53
CA ASP A 62 12.81 10.11 -13.53
C ASP A 62 11.49 10.40 -14.25
N ASP A 63 11.12 9.59 -15.24
CA ASP A 63 9.89 9.69 -16.03
C ASP A 63 8.67 9.02 -15.38
N TYR A 64 8.85 8.34 -14.24
CA TYR A 64 7.75 7.70 -13.52
C TYR A 64 7.07 8.69 -12.58
N VAL A 65 5.77 8.50 -12.34
CA VAL A 65 4.99 9.29 -11.36
C VAL A 65 4.56 8.39 -10.21
N LEU A 66 4.65 8.88 -8.97
CA LEU A 66 4.17 8.17 -7.78
C LEU A 66 2.89 8.84 -7.26
N GLY A 67 1.81 8.08 -7.21
CA GLY A 67 0.53 8.49 -6.62
C GLY A 67 0.36 7.93 -5.21
N VAL A 68 -0.16 8.77 -4.28
CA VAL A 68 -0.67 8.31 -2.99
C VAL A 68 -2.18 8.27 -3.07
N VAL A 69 -2.76 7.08 -2.96
CA VAL A 69 -4.20 6.86 -3.12
C VAL A 69 -4.82 6.24 -1.86
N PRO A 70 -6.12 6.48 -1.60
CA PRO A 70 -6.82 5.82 -0.50
C PRO A 70 -7.11 4.34 -0.83
N ALA A 71 -7.70 3.63 0.13
CA ALA A 71 -8.18 2.25 0.00
C ALA A 71 -7.11 1.15 -0.12
N SER A 72 -5.91 1.40 0.41
CA SER A 72 -4.84 0.38 0.53
C SER A 72 -4.39 -0.18 -0.83
N ASP A 73 -3.64 -1.28 -0.80
CA ASP A 73 -3.20 -2.02 -1.97
C ASP A 73 -4.37 -2.45 -2.86
N THR A 74 -5.50 -2.85 -2.25
CA THR A 74 -6.74 -3.19 -2.98
C THR A 74 -7.21 -2.04 -3.86
N GLY A 75 -7.36 -0.83 -3.31
CA GLY A 75 -7.78 0.34 -4.09
C GLY A 75 -6.77 0.75 -5.15
N ALA A 76 -5.47 0.59 -4.87
CA ALA A 76 -4.42 0.88 -5.85
C ALA A 76 -4.44 -0.10 -7.03
N VAL A 77 -4.58 -1.41 -6.75
CA VAL A 77 -4.68 -2.45 -7.79
C VAL A 77 -5.96 -2.28 -8.58
N GLU A 78 -7.11 -2.09 -7.92
CA GLU A 78 -8.38 -1.85 -8.61
C GLU A 78 -8.29 -0.61 -9.52
N MET A 79 -7.82 0.53 -9.03
CA MET A 79 -7.63 1.70 -9.89
C MET A 79 -6.77 1.38 -11.13
N ALA A 80 -5.72 0.57 -11.00
CA ALA A 80 -4.94 0.12 -12.15
C ALA A 80 -5.73 -0.80 -13.09
N LEU A 81 -6.43 -1.81 -12.57
CA LEU A 81 -7.25 -2.73 -13.38
C LEU A 81 -8.30 -1.98 -14.19
N TRP A 82 -9.04 -1.07 -13.55
CA TRP A 82 -10.12 -0.32 -14.19
C TRP A 82 -9.64 0.74 -15.19
N CYS A 83 -8.40 1.24 -15.05
CA CYS A 83 -7.85 2.25 -15.96
C CYS A 83 -6.99 1.66 -17.09
N LEU A 84 -6.37 0.49 -16.90
CA LEU A 84 -5.40 -0.07 -17.82
C LEU A 84 -5.93 -1.26 -18.63
N LEU A 85 -6.90 -2.01 -18.09
CA LEU A 85 -7.53 -3.10 -18.82
C LEU A 85 -8.67 -2.58 -19.72
N GLY A 86 -8.97 -3.32 -20.78
CA GLY A 86 -9.97 -2.92 -21.75
C GLY A 86 -10.26 -4.03 -22.76
N SER A 87 -10.49 -3.66 -24.02
CA SER A 87 -10.90 -4.61 -25.07
C SER A 87 -9.82 -5.60 -25.50
N ARG A 88 -8.55 -5.38 -25.12
CA ARG A 88 -7.46 -6.31 -25.43
C ARG A 88 -7.44 -7.41 -24.36
N GLY A 89 -7.30 -8.66 -24.80
CA GLY A 89 -7.15 -9.80 -23.90
C GLY A 89 -5.94 -9.62 -22.97
N VAL A 90 -6.08 -10.13 -21.74
CA VAL A 90 -5.05 -10.11 -20.71
C VAL A 90 -4.86 -11.52 -20.16
N ASP A 91 -3.62 -11.94 -20.01
CA ASP A 91 -3.28 -13.17 -19.29
C ASP A 91 -3.07 -12.84 -17.81
N MET A 92 -3.86 -13.47 -16.94
CA MET A 92 -3.74 -13.31 -15.49
C MET A 92 -3.21 -14.58 -14.86
N LEU A 93 -2.13 -14.46 -14.11
CA LEU A 93 -1.48 -15.55 -13.41
C LEU A 93 -1.72 -15.41 -11.91
N SER A 94 -2.35 -16.40 -11.29
CA SER A 94 -2.71 -16.36 -9.88
C SER A 94 -2.36 -17.67 -9.16
N TRP A 95 -1.65 -17.55 -8.03
CA TRP A 95 -1.24 -18.67 -7.18
C TRP A 95 -1.57 -18.47 -5.70
N GLU A 96 -2.29 -17.40 -5.37
CA GLU A 96 -2.61 -17.01 -4.01
C GLU A 96 -3.96 -16.28 -3.94
N SER A 97 -4.45 -16.04 -2.73
CA SER A 97 -5.82 -15.56 -2.47
C SER A 97 -6.12 -14.16 -3.02
N PHE A 98 -5.17 -13.22 -2.97
CA PHE A 98 -5.32 -11.87 -3.49
C PHE A 98 -5.43 -11.87 -5.02
N GLY A 99 -4.53 -12.57 -5.71
CA GLY A 99 -4.57 -12.76 -7.15
C GLY A 99 -5.86 -13.43 -7.61
N ALA A 100 -6.38 -14.40 -6.85
CA ALA A 100 -7.69 -15.00 -7.14
C ALA A 100 -8.85 -13.99 -7.00
N GLY A 101 -8.72 -13.05 -6.07
CA GLY A 101 -9.59 -11.86 -5.99
C GLY A 101 -9.53 -11.04 -7.27
N TRP A 102 -8.35 -10.62 -7.70
CA TRP A 102 -8.18 -9.81 -8.91
C TRP A 102 -8.70 -10.49 -10.18
N VAL A 103 -8.47 -11.80 -10.34
CA VAL A 103 -9.07 -12.57 -11.45
C VAL A 103 -10.59 -12.54 -11.39
N THR A 104 -11.17 -12.64 -10.18
CA THR A 104 -12.61 -12.53 -9.98
C THR A 104 -13.12 -11.14 -10.36
N ASP A 105 -12.40 -10.08 -10.02
CA ASP A 105 -12.80 -8.72 -10.34
C ASP A 105 -12.76 -8.45 -11.84
N VAL A 106 -11.71 -8.89 -12.53
CA VAL A 106 -11.60 -8.77 -13.99
C VAL A 106 -12.69 -9.56 -14.73
N THR A 107 -12.95 -10.79 -14.30
CA THR A 107 -13.92 -11.68 -14.97
C THR A 107 -15.38 -11.32 -14.65
N LYS A 108 -15.70 -11.06 -13.37
CA LYS A 108 -17.09 -10.90 -12.92
C LYS A 108 -17.54 -9.44 -12.82
N GLN A 109 -16.64 -8.53 -12.43
CA GLN A 109 -16.99 -7.11 -12.23
C GLN A 109 -16.74 -6.30 -13.51
N LEU A 110 -15.53 -6.41 -14.09
CA LEU A 110 -15.17 -5.74 -15.33
C LEU A 110 -15.74 -6.42 -16.58
N LYS A 111 -16.02 -7.73 -16.51
CA LYS A 111 -16.60 -8.53 -17.61
C LYS A 111 -15.77 -8.47 -18.89
N LEU A 112 -14.44 -8.55 -18.75
CA LEU A 112 -13.50 -8.50 -19.87
C LEU A 112 -13.16 -9.88 -20.47
N THR A 113 -13.72 -10.94 -19.89
CA THR A 113 -13.56 -12.34 -20.30
C THR A 113 -14.86 -13.09 -20.16
#